data_AF-A0A931IWX4-F1
#
_entry.id   AF-A0A931IWX4-F1
#
_cell.length_a   1.000
_cell.length_b   1.000
_cell.length_c   1.000
_cell.angle_alpha   90.00
_cell.angle_beta   90.00
_cell.angle_gamma   90.00
#
_symmetry.space_group_name_H-M   'P 1'
#
loop_
_entity.id
_entity.type
_entity.pdbx_description
1 polymer ?
#
loop_
_entity_poly.entity_id
_entity_poly.type
_entity_poly.pdbx_seq_one_letter_code
_entity_poly.pdbx_strand_id
1 'polypeptide(L)'
;MDFYDYPALKSLHALMAFVAIGLFGARGLPLLGGARWPRDSRLRVIHGAVIFLLVVSGISLWGVLYISPVHHSWLATKMALTAVYGLLAWGTFDEETPDGLRALCFLLGLLCALVLVRVGQTRDPLFGLG
;
A
#
# COMPACT_ATOMS: atom_id res chain seq x y z
N MET A 1 -2.02 22.46 -10.72
CA MET A 1 -1.09 21.48 -11.31
C MET A 1 -1.53 21.28 -12.73
N ASP A 2 -0.67 21.64 -13.66
CA ASP A 2 -0.98 21.55 -15.08
C ASP A 2 -0.88 20.09 -15.52
N PHE A 3 -1.52 19.75 -16.65
CA PHE A 3 -1.48 18.39 -17.21
C PHE A 3 -0.04 17.87 -17.41
N TYR A 4 0.93 18.77 -17.58
CA TYR A 4 2.36 18.46 -17.73
C TYR A 4 2.98 17.77 -16.50
N ASP A 5 2.45 17.98 -15.30
CA ASP A 5 2.99 17.38 -14.07
C ASP A 5 2.46 15.95 -13.83
N TYR A 6 1.45 15.51 -14.58
CA TYR A 6 0.82 14.20 -14.40
C TYR A 6 1.80 13.01 -14.50
N PRO A 7 2.69 12.92 -15.51
CA PRO A 7 3.61 11.78 -15.62
C PRO A 7 4.60 11.71 -14.46
N ALA A 8 5.09 12.87 -13.99
CA ALA A 8 6.01 12.95 -12.86
C ALA A 8 5.29 12.54 -11.56
N LEU A 9 4.10 13.06 -11.31
CA LEU A 9 3.30 12.73 -10.14
C LEU A 9 2.91 11.23 -10.11
N LYS A 10 2.52 10.68 -11.26
CA LYS A 10 2.24 9.24 -11.42
C LYS A 10 3.47 8.39 -11.10
N SER A 11 4.64 8.79 -11.58
CA SER A 11 5.90 8.07 -11.34
C SER A 11 6.31 8.15 -9.87
N LEU A 12 6.17 9.32 -9.24
CA LEU A 12 6.39 9.50 -7.80
C LEU A 12 5.46 8.60 -6.98
N HIS A 13 4.16 8.60 -7.29
CA HIS A 13 3.19 7.75 -6.58
C HIS A 13 3.55 6.26 -6.72
N ALA A 14 3.89 5.81 -7.93
CA ALA A 14 4.31 4.44 -8.17
C ALA A 14 5.59 4.10 -7.38
N LEU A 15 6.60 4.98 -7.38
CA LEU A 15 7.81 4.80 -6.60
C LEU A 15 7.51 4.68 -5.10
N MET A 16 6.69 5.58 -4.54
CA MET A 16 6.30 5.51 -3.13
C MET A 16 5.56 4.21 -2.81
N ALA A 17 4.72 3.71 -3.72
CA ALA A 17 4.03 2.43 -3.54
C ALA A 17 5.03 1.26 -3.50
N PHE A 18 5.98 1.21 -4.44
CA PHE A 18 7.03 0.18 -4.44
C PHE A 18 7.91 0.24 -3.20
N VAL A 19 8.30 1.44 -2.76
CA VAL A 19 9.08 1.62 -1.52
C VAL A 19 8.27 1.17 -0.30
N ALA A 20 6.97 1.49 -0.22
CA ALA A 20 6.11 1.06 0.88
C ALA A 20 6.00 -0.47 0.95
N ILE A 21 5.77 -1.13 -0.18
CA ILE A 21 5.68 -2.60 -0.29
C ILE A 21 7.04 -3.23 0.03
N GLY A 22 8.13 -2.67 -0.48
CA GLY A 22 9.49 -3.14 -0.21
C GLY A 22 9.84 -3.04 1.28
N LEU A 23 9.52 -1.92 1.94
CA LEU A 23 9.69 -1.75 3.38
C LEU A 23 8.83 -2.72 4.18
N PHE A 24 7.59 -2.98 3.75
CA PHE A 24 6.71 -3.97 4.37
C PHE A 24 7.34 -5.38 4.30
N GLY A 25 7.74 -5.82 3.11
CA GLY A 25 8.38 -7.12 2.89
C GLY A 25 9.70 -7.28 3.65
N ALA A 26 10.60 -6.29 3.53
CA ALA A 26 11.93 -6.32 4.15
C ALA A 26 11.88 -6.30 5.68
N ARG A 27 10.83 -5.72 6.28
CA ARG A 27 10.64 -5.69 7.74
C ARG A 27 9.82 -6.87 8.25
N GLY A 28 8.80 -7.30 7.51
CA GLY A 28 7.91 -8.38 7.93
C GLY A 28 8.61 -9.74 7.98
N LEU A 29 9.46 -10.06 6.99
CA LEU A 29 10.13 -11.37 6.95
C LEU A 29 11.07 -11.59 8.17
N PRO A 30 11.96 -10.66 8.53
CA PRO A 30 12.80 -10.80 9.73
C PRO A 30 12.00 -10.74 11.03
N LEU A 31 10.88 -10.00 11.05
CA LEU A 31 10.00 -9.93 12.22
C LEU A 31 9.39 -11.31 12.54
N LEU A 32 9.00 -12.08 11.52
CA LEU A 32 8.55 -13.47 11.71
C LEU A 32 9.70 -14.38 12.21
N GLY A 33 10.94 -14.06 11.88
CA GLY A 33 12.13 -14.70 12.44
C GLY A 33 12.52 -14.23 13.84
N GLY A 34 11.69 -13.43 14.52
CA GLY A 34 11.93 -12.94 15.88
C GLY A 34 12.87 -11.73 15.96
N ALA A 35 13.25 -11.11 14.83
CA ALA A 35 14.07 -9.92 14.85
C ALA A 35 13.31 -8.75 15.50
N ARG A 36 14.02 -7.95 16.31
CA ARG A 36 13.46 -6.79 17.01
C ARG A 36 13.56 -5.48 16.23
N TRP A 37 14.60 -5.35 15.41
CA TRP A 37 14.85 -4.15 14.60
C TRP A 37 13.70 -3.76 13.65
N PRO A 38 12.84 -4.68 13.12
CA PRO A 38 11.71 -4.28 12.28
C PRO A 38 10.71 -3.36 13.00
N ARG A 39 10.68 -3.36 14.34
CA ARG A 39 9.88 -2.44 15.16
C ARG A 39 10.67 -1.23 15.65
N ASP A 40 11.83 -0.93 15.07
CA ASP A 40 12.59 0.27 15.43
C ASP A 40 11.80 1.55 15.10
N SER A 41 11.88 2.55 15.98
CA SER A 41 11.15 3.81 15.85
C SER A 41 11.57 4.62 14.61
N ARG A 42 12.84 4.58 14.22
CA ARG A 42 13.36 5.28 13.04
C ARG A 42 12.75 4.71 11.77
N LEU A 43 12.64 3.38 11.68
CA LEU A 43 11.99 2.71 10.56
C LEU A 43 10.49 3.00 10.51
N ARG A 44 9.82 3.12 11.67
CA ARG A 44 8.42 3.58 11.71
C ARG A 44 8.27 5.00 11.15
N VAL A 45 9.16 5.92 11.49
CA VAL A 45 9.13 7.30 10.96
C VAL A 45 9.39 7.32 9.45
N ILE A 46 10.40 6.59 8.96
CA ILE A 46 10.68 6.48 7.52
C ILE A 46 9.48 5.91 6.78
N HIS A 47 8.92 4.80 7.28
CA HIS A 47 7.73 4.21 6.69
C HIS A 47 6.54 5.18 6.71
N GLY A 48 6.33 5.88 7.83
CA GLY A 48 5.28 6.90 7.95
C GLY A 48 5.44 8.03 6.92
N ALA A 49 6.66 8.50 6.67
CA ALA A 49 6.93 9.50 5.64
C ALA A 49 6.62 8.98 4.23
N VAL A 50 6.99 7.73 3.92
CA VAL A 50 6.66 7.09 2.65
C VAL A 50 5.14 6.96 2.47
N ILE A 51 4.42 6.51 3.50
CA ILE A 51 2.96 6.39 3.48
C ILE A 51 2.31 7.76 3.31
N PHE A 52 2.80 8.78 4.00
CA PHE A 52 2.31 10.15 3.85
C PHE A 52 2.46 10.64 2.40
N LEU A 53 3.65 10.49 1.81
CA LEU A 53 3.89 10.87 0.41
C LEU A 53 3.04 10.04 -0.58
N LEU A 54 2.85 8.75 -0.30
CA LEU A 54 2.00 7.86 -1.09
C LEU A 54 0.53 8.34 -1.09
N VAL A 55 0.00 8.69 0.08
CA VAL A 55 -1.38 9.18 0.24
C VAL A 55 -1.54 10.54 -0.42
N VAL A 56 -0.63 11.49 -0.16
CA VAL A 56 -0.69 12.83 -0.76
C VAL A 56 -0.64 12.74 -2.28
N SER A 57 0.32 12.00 -2.84
CA SER A 57 0.40 11.80 -4.29
C SER A 57 -0.83 11.08 -4.87
N GLY A 58 -1.41 10.14 -4.13
CA GLY A 58 -2.65 9.45 -4.53
C GLY A 58 -3.85 10.38 -4.59
N ILE A 59 -4.03 11.25 -3.58
CA ILE A 59 -5.07 12.27 -3.56
C ILE A 59 -4.84 13.30 -4.68
N SER A 60 -3.60 13.72 -4.90
CA SER A 60 -3.26 14.63 -6.01
C SER A 60 -3.60 14.01 -7.38
N LEU A 61 -3.27 12.73 -7.59
CA LEU A 61 -3.64 12.00 -8.82
C LEU A 61 -5.16 11.89 -8.98
N TRP A 62 -5.88 11.63 -7.88
CA TRP A 62 -7.33 11.58 -7.89
C TRP A 62 -7.92 12.92 -8.35
N GLY A 63 -7.42 14.04 -7.80
CA GLY A 63 -7.83 15.38 -8.21
C GLY A 63 -7.54 15.71 -9.67
N VAL A 64 -6.32 15.39 -10.16
CA VAL A 64 -5.91 15.64 -11.55
C VAL A 64 -6.71 14.80 -12.56
N LEU A 65 -7.09 13.58 -12.19
CA LEU A 65 -7.83 12.68 -13.07
C LEU A 65 -9.34 12.97 -13.13
N TYR A 66 -9.88 13.78 -12.21
CA TYR A 66 -11.31 14.08 -12.10
C TYR A 66 -12.23 12.85 -12.10
N ILE A 67 -11.72 11.71 -11.63
CA ILE A 67 -12.47 10.45 -11.52
C ILE A 67 -13.23 10.40 -10.19
N SER A 68 -14.34 9.69 -10.13
CA SER A 68 -15.09 9.45 -8.89
C SER A 68 -15.13 7.95 -8.56
N PRO A 69 -14.86 7.52 -7.31
CA PRO A 69 -14.95 6.12 -6.92
C PRO A 69 -16.37 5.55 -7.04
N VAL A 70 -17.39 6.42 -7.02
CA VAL A 70 -18.79 6.01 -7.26
C VAL A 70 -19.00 5.57 -8.71
N HIS A 71 -18.30 6.21 -9.66
CA HIS A 71 -18.48 5.98 -11.10
C HIS A 71 -17.39 5.04 -11.66
N HIS A 72 -16.26 4.92 -10.96
CA HIS A 72 -15.11 4.13 -11.36
C HIS A 72 -14.88 3.04 -10.30
N SER A 73 -15.53 1.89 -10.48
CA SER A 73 -15.50 0.77 -9.55
C SER A 73 -14.08 0.32 -9.19
N TRP A 74 -13.13 0.36 -10.13
CA TRP A 74 -11.72 0.03 -9.87
C TRP A 74 -11.09 0.94 -8.81
N LEU A 75 -11.47 2.22 -8.76
CA LEU A 75 -10.96 3.16 -7.76
C LEU A 75 -11.55 2.86 -6.38
N ALA A 76 -12.85 2.54 -6.33
CA ALA A 76 -13.48 2.08 -5.09
C ALA A 76 -12.82 0.80 -4.55
N THR A 77 -12.61 -0.21 -5.41
CA THR A 77 -11.86 -1.42 -5.06
C THR A 77 -10.46 -1.08 -4.55
N LYS A 78 -9.74 -0.17 -5.23
CA LYS A 78 -8.40 0.24 -4.82
C LYS A 78 -8.39 0.89 -3.43
N MET A 79 -9.39 1.72 -3.12
CA MET A 79 -9.51 2.35 -1.79
C MET A 79 -9.83 1.33 -0.71
N ALA A 80 -10.76 0.40 -0.97
CA ALA A 80 -11.10 -0.69 -0.05
C ALA A 80 -9.88 -1.59 0.23
N LEU A 81 -9.16 -2.00 -0.82
CA LEU A 81 -7.93 -2.78 -0.67
C LEU A 81 -6.84 -2.01 0.08
N THR A 82 -6.74 -0.70 -0.09
CA THR A 82 -5.78 0.12 0.67
C THR A 82 -6.08 0.06 2.16
N ALA A 83 -7.36 0.13 2.56
CA ALA A 83 -7.76 -0.03 3.95
C ALA A 83 -7.46 -1.44 4.48
N VAL A 84 -7.81 -2.47 3.72
CA VAL A 84 -7.51 -3.88 4.06
C VAL A 84 -6.00 -4.10 4.22
N TYR A 85 -5.19 -3.60 3.29
CA TYR A 85 -3.73 -3.64 3.38
C TYR A 85 -3.22 -2.96 4.66
N GLY A 86 -3.77 -1.80 5.02
CA GLY A 86 -3.42 -1.09 6.25
C GLY A 86 -3.69 -1.92 7.52
N LEU A 87 -4.84 -2.60 7.58
CA LEU A 87 -5.20 -3.48 8.69
C LEU A 87 -4.27 -4.72 8.78
N LEU A 88 -3.96 -5.33 7.65
CA LEU A 88 -3.02 -6.46 7.57
C LEU A 88 -1.60 -6.03 7.96
N ALA A 89 -1.17 -4.85 7.53
CA ALA A 89 0.11 -4.29 7.91
C ALA A 89 0.16 -3.98 9.41
N TRP A 90 -0.91 -3.43 9.99
CA TRP A 90 -1.03 -3.24 11.42
C TRP A 90 -0.89 -4.57 12.19
N GLY A 91 -1.69 -5.59 11.85
CA GLY A 91 -1.57 -6.92 12.49
C GLY A 91 -0.20 -7.59 12.31
N THR A 92 0.53 -7.27 11.24
CA THR A 92 1.91 -7.76 11.06
C THR A 92 2.86 -7.16 12.09
N PHE A 93 2.77 -5.86 12.38
CA PHE A 93 3.73 -5.17 13.24
C PHE A 93 3.27 -5.00 14.68
N ASP A 94 1.98 -5.17 14.94
CA ASP A 94 1.38 -5.12 16.26
C ASP A 94 2.03 -6.16 17.20
N GLU A 95 2.22 -5.75 18.46
CA GLU A 95 2.90 -6.55 19.48
C GLU A 95 1.97 -7.60 20.09
N GLU A 96 0.68 -7.30 20.16
CA GLU A 96 -0.34 -8.17 20.74
C GLU A 96 -0.78 -9.29 19.79
N THR A 97 -0.54 -9.11 18.48
CA THR A 97 -0.90 -10.11 17.47
C THR A 97 -0.10 -11.41 17.65
N PRO A 98 -0.78 -12.57 17.83
CA PRO A 98 -0.14 -13.89 17.95
C PRO A 98 0.68 -14.26 16.71
N ASP A 99 1.77 -15.03 16.88
CA ASP A 99 2.72 -15.30 15.79
C ASP A 99 2.09 -15.97 14.57
N GLY A 100 1.15 -16.90 14.76
CA GLY A 100 0.42 -17.54 13.66
C GLY A 100 -0.45 -16.55 12.87
N LEU A 101 -1.15 -15.65 13.57
CA LEU A 101 -1.95 -14.60 12.94
C LEU A 101 -1.05 -13.54 12.28
N ARG A 102 0.09 -13.21 12.90
CA ARG A 102 1.08 -12.29 12.35
C ARG A 102 1.63 -12.78 11.00
N ALA A 103 1.97 -14.06 10.92
CA ALA A 103 2.42 -14.68 9.67
C ALA A 103 1.33 -14.64 8.60
N LEU A 104 0.08 -14.92 8.98
CA LEU A 104 -1.06 -14.82 8.07
C LEU A 104 -1.29 -13.38 7.59
N CYS A 105 -1.26 -12.39 8.50
CA CYS A 105 -1.35 -10.98 8.17
C CYS A 105 -0.23 -10.53 7.22
N PHE A 106 0.99 -11.01 7.43
CA PHE A 106 2.12 -10.72 6.54
C PHE A 106 1.89 -11.28 5.13
N LEU A 107 1.55 -12.57 5.04
CA LEU A 107 1.30 -13.25 3.76
C LEU A 107 0.13 -12.63 3.00
N LEU A 108 -1.00 -12.41 3.69
CA LEU A 108 -2.17 -11.74 3.11
C LEU A 108 -1.87 -10.29 2.75
N GLY A 109 -1.04 -9.59 3.53
CA GLY A 109 -0.59 -8.23 3.25
C GLY A 109 0.20 -8.14 1.95
N LEU A 110 1.12 -9.09 1.72
CA LEU A 110 1.87 -9.20 0.47
C LEU A 110 0.94 -9.51 -0.71
N LEU A 111 0.02 -10.46 -0.55
CA LEU A 111 -0.96 -10.78 -1.58
C LEU A 111 -1.85 -9.57 -1.90
N CYS A 112 -2.36 -8.89 -0.89
CA CYS A 112 -3.17 -7.68 -1.02
C CYS A 112 -2.40 -6.58 -1.77
N ALA A 113 -1.11 -6.37 -1.45
CA ALA A 113 -0.26 -5.43 -2.18
C ALA A 113 -0.13 -5.77 -3.67
N LEU A 114 0.06 -7.04 -4.02
CA LEU A 114 0.10 -7.49 -5.42
C LEU A 114 -1.22 -7.21 -6.15
N VAL A 115 -2.34 -7.50 -5.49
CA VAL A 115 -3.69 -7.21 -6.01
C VAL A 115 -3.88 -5.71 -6.22
N LEU A 116 -3.45 -4.88 -5.27
CA LEU A 116 -3.55 -3.41 -5.34
C LEU A 116 -2.75 -2.84 -6.51
N VAL A 117 -1.56 -3.39 -6.78
CA VAL A 117 -0.75 -3.07 -7.98
C VAL A 117 -1.50 -3.48 -9.25
N ARG A 118 -2.09 -4.68 -9.28
CA ARG A 118 -2.87 -5.16 -10.44
C ARG A 118 -4.06 -4.26 -10.74
N VAL A 119 -4.92 -3.93 -9.76
CA VAL A 119 -6.02 -2.96 -9.95
C VAL A 119 -5.50 -1.65 -10.53
N GLY A 120 -4.39 -1.14 -10.00
CA GLY A 120 -3.81 0.12 -10.44
C GLY A 120 -3.35 0.11 -11.89
N GLN A 121 -2.88 -1.04 -12.39
CA GLN A 121 -2.41 -1.22 -13.76
C GLN A 121 -3.54 -1.49 -14.74
N THR A 122 -4.46 -2.40 -14.40
CA THR A 122 -5.56 -2.82 -15.29
C THR A 122 -6.71 -1.83 -15.29
N ARG A 123 -6.88 -1.05 -14.21
CA ARG A 123 -8.10 -0.28 -13.92
C ARG A 123 -9.37 -1.14 -13.99
N ASP A 124 -9.21 -2.42 -13.70
CA ASP A 124 -10.28 -3.41 -13.64
C ASP A 124 -10.61 -3.69 -12.16
N PRO A 125 -11.90 -3.63 -11.75
CA PRO A 125 -12.31 -3.81 -10.37
C PRO A 125 -12.16 -5.26 -9.86
N LEU A 126 -12.07 -6.24 -10.76
CA LEU A 126 -11.91 -7.67 -10.50
C LEU A 126 -10.47 -8.14 -10.79
N PHE A 127 -9.51 -7.21 -10.82
CA PHE A 127 -8.08 -7.52 -10.96
C PHE A 127 -7.69 -8.09 -12.34
N GLY A 128 -8.56 -7.94 -13.35
CA GLY A 128 -8.36 -8.53 -14.68
C GLY A 128 -8.78 -10.00 -14.78
N LEU A 129 -9.67 -10.45 -13.90
CA LEU A 129 -10.30 -11.79 -13.94
C LEU A 129 -11.68 -11.79 -14.64
N GLY A 130 -12.04 -10.68 -15.28
CA GLY A 130 -13.27 -10.50 -16.06
C GLY A 130 -13.02 -10.45 -17.56
#